data_AF-A0A0A8WNB6-F1
#
_entry.id   AF-A0A0A8WNB6-F1
#
_cell.length_a   1.000
_cell.length_b   1.000
_cell.length_c   1.000
_cell.angle_alpha   90.00
_cell.angle_beta   90.00
_cell.angle_gamma   90.00
#
_symmetry.space_group_name_H-M   'P 1'
#
loop_
_entity.id
_entity.type
_entity.pdbx_description
1 polymer ?
#
loop_
_entity_poly.entity_id
_entity_poly.type
_entity_poly.pdbx_seq_one_letter_code
_entity_poly.pdbx_strand_id
1 'polypeptide(L)'
;MGDPRGSVVQLGAPASDTMNLAEGFEDAESAIVLNNLSGCAAVCGVERYASIFIPDHVRRVVIYSQHGRAAADAIERGSENLTANGRALEIVSPPPRCDWNDALMAKLKARA
;
A
#
# COMPACT_ATOMS: atom_id res chain seq x y z
N MET A 1 13.62 2.04 22.63
CA MET A 1 12.76 3.16 22.17
C MET A 1 12.64 3.06 20.66
N GLY A 2 11.43 2.87 20.15
CA GLY A 2 11.19 2.62 18.72
C GLY A 2 11.34 3.88 17.89
N ASP A 3 11.96 3.77 16.72
CA ASP A 3 12.05 4.86 15.74
C ASP A 3 10.66 5.06 15.10
N PRO A 4 9.98 6.19 15.32
CA PRO A 4 8.65 6.44 14.76
C PRO A 4 8.66 6.54 13.22
N ARG A 5 9.82 6.65 12.58
CA ARG A 5 9.97 6.70 11.11
C ARG A 5 9.64 5.38 10.41
N GLY A 6 9.51 4.27 11.15
CA GLY A 6 9.26 2.93 10.58
C GLY A 6 7.87 2.33 10.83
N SER A 7 6.92 3.09 11.38
CA SER A 7 5.65 2.51 11.84
C SER A 7 4.61 2.41 10.72
N VAL A 8 4.75 1.38 9.89
CA VAL A 8 3.62 0.86 9.10
C VAL A 8 2.84 -0.15 9.93
N VAL A 9 1.53 -0.21 9.74
CA VAL A 9 0.68 -1.23 10.37
C VAL A 9 0.61 -2.41 9.41
N GLN A 10 1.30 -3.51 9.72
CA GLN A 10 1.25 -4.73 8.90
C GLN A 10 -0.04 -5.52 9.18
N LEU A 11 -0.82 -5.79 8.14
CA LEU A 11 -1.94 -6.72 8.17
C LEU A 11 -1.58 -7.98 7.39
N GLY A 12 -1.89 -9.15 7.96
CA GLY A 12 -1.50 -10.43 7.37
C GLY A 12 0.02 -10.66 7.32
N ALA A 13 0.44 -11.65 6.55
CA ALA A 13 1.86 -12.01 6.40
C ALA A 13 2.46 -11.31 5.17
N PRO A 14 3.57 -10.55 5.32
CA PRO A 14 4.25 -9.95 4.17
C PRO A 14 4.78 -11.05 3.25
N ALA A 15 4.71 -10.80 1.93
CA ALA A 15 5.34 -11.67 0.96
C ALA A 15 6.87 -11.57 1.08
N SER A 16 7.59 -12.65 0.75
CA SER A 16 9.03 -12.76 1.01
C SER A 16 9.89 -11.73 0.29
N ASP A 17 9.44 -11.21 -0.85
CA ASP A 17 10.18 -10.25 -1.69
C ASP A 17 9.34 -9.03 -2.10
N THR A 18 8.07 -8.97 -1.67
CA THR A 18 7.11 -7.97 -2.10
C THR A 18 6.50 -7.27 -0.89
N MET A 19 6.64 -5.95 -0.83
CA MET A 19 5.99 -5.12 0.17
C MET A 19 4.76 -4.45 -0.43
N ASN A 20 3.58 -4.90 -0.02
CA ASN A 20 2.30 -4.30 -0.36
C ASN A 20 2.02 -3.16 0.63
N LEU A 21 1.69 -1.98 0.10
CA LEU A 21 1.41 -0.77 0.87
C LEU A 21 0.04 -0.21 0.51
N ALA A 22 -0.68 0.29 1.50
CA ALA A 22 -1.85 1.15 1.30
C ALA A 22 -1.75 2.38 2.21
N GLU A 23 -2.46 3.45 1.88
CA GLU A 23 -2.47 4.66 2.70
C GLU A 23 -3.18 4.43 4.05
N GLY A 24 -4.41 3.91 3.99
CA GLY A 24 -5.25 3.63 5.14
C GLY A 24 -5.26 2.17 5.57
N PHE A 25 -5.70 1.94 6.81
CA PHE A 25 -5.93 0.59 7.34
C PHE A 25 -7.04 -0.16 6.59
N GLU A 26 -8.17 0.51 6.36
CA GLU A 26 -9.32 -0.05 5.64
C GLU A 26 -9.00 -0.33 4.16
N ASP A 27 -8.16 0.52 3.53
CA ASP A 27 -7.64 0.29 2.19
C ASP A 27 -6.75 -0.96 2.14
N ALA A 28 -5.89 -1.17 3.15
CA ALA A 28 -5.03 -2.34 3.23
C ALA A 28 -5.84 -3.64 3.38
N GLU A 29 -6.84 -3.67 4.27
CA GLU A 29 -7.76 -4.82 4.41
C GLU A 29 -8.49 -5.11 3.09
N SER A 30 -9.02 -4.07 2.47
CA SER A 30 -9.76 -4.19 1.21
C SER A 30 -8.87 -4.69 0.09
N ALA A 31 -7.64 -4.17 -0.03
CA ALA A 31 -6.66 -4.61 -1.01
C ALA A 31 -6.27 -6.08 -0.82
N ILE A 32 -6.09 -6.55 0.41
CA ILE A 32 -5.81 -7.96 0.73
C ILE A 32 -6.90 -8.86 0.16
N VAL A 33 -8.17 -8.56 0.45
CA VAL A 33 -9.31 -9.39 0.03
C VAL A 33 -9.57 -9.31 -1.48
N LEU A 34 -9.47 -8.11 -2.05
CA LEU A 34 -9.78 -7.90 -3.47
C LEU A 34 -8.72 -8.49 -4.39
N ASN A 35 -7.45 -8.40 -4.01
CA ASN A 35 -6.30 -8.83 -4.82
C ASN A 35 -5.69 -10.17 -4.36
N ASN A 36 -6.29 -10.83 -3.36
CA ASN A 36 -5.86 -12.12 -2.83
C ASN A 36 -4.40 -12.12 -2.33
N LEU A 37 -4.06 -11.12 -1.52
CA LEU A 37 -2.71 -10.92 -0.98
C LEU A 37 -2.53 -11.70 0.32
N SER A 38 -1.31 -12.12 0.64
CA SER A 38 -1.00 -12.69 1.95
C SER A 38 -0.97 -11.63 3.07
N GLY A 39 -0.69 -10.37 2.70
CA GLY A 39 -0.64 -9.24 3.62
C GLY A 39 -0.39 -7.91 2.90
N CYS A 40 -0.70 -6.82 3.60
CA CYS A 40 -0.54 -5.44 3.16
C CYS A 40 -0.30 -4.55 4.38
N ALA A 41 0.58 -3.55 4.25
CA ALA A 41 0.87 -2.63 5.32
C ALA A 41 0.20 -1.27 5.07
N ALA A 42 -0.48 -0.75 6.09
CA ALA A 42 -0.99 0.61 6.07
C ALA A 42 0.09 1.60 6.50
N VAL A 43 0.33 2.61 5.68
CA VAL A 43 1.34 3.65 5.91
C VAL A 43 0.83 4.73 6.87
N CYS A 44 -0.49 4.90 6.97
CA CYS A 44 -1.16 5.88 7.82
C CYS A 44 -0.70 7.32 7.55
N GLY A 45 -0.64 7.69 6.27
CA GLY A 45 -0.24 9.01 5.77
C GLY A 45 0.73 8.91 4.60
N VAL A 46 0.33 9.39 3.42
CA VAL A 46 1.13 9.29 2.19
C VAL A 46 2.46 10.05 2.25
N GLU A 47 2.58 11.04 3.13
CA GLU A 47 3.82 11.80 3.34
C GLU A 47 4.98 10.92 3.81
N ARG A 48 4.68 9.74 4.35
CA ARG A 48 5.68 8.83 4.92
C ARG A 48 6.34 7.93 3.89
N TYR A 49 5.85 7.85 2.65
CA TYR A 49 6.48 7.02 1.60
C TYR A 49 7.97 7.33 1.44
N ALA A 50 8.38 8.59 1.66
CA ALA A 50 9.77 9.02 1.58
C ALA A 50 10.66 8.51 2.73
N SER A 51 10.10 8.02 3.84
CA SER A 51 10.85 7.68 5.05
C SER A 51 10.53 6.34 5.68
N ILE A 52 9.51 5.61 5.18
CA ILE A 52 9.22 4.26 5.65
C ILE A 52 10.44 3.34 5.47
N PHE A 53 10.65 2.48 6.46
CA PHE A 53 11.65 1.42 6.37
C PHE A 53 11.15 0.31 5.43
N ILE A 54 11.98 -0.04 4.45
CA ILE A 54 11.72 -1.13 3.52
C ILE A 54 12.87 -2.13 3.66
N PRO A 55 12.61 -3.38 4.07
CA PRO A 55 13.66 -4.37 4.27
C PRO A 55 14.48 -4.65 3.00
N ASP A 56 15.79 -4.90 3.16
CA ASP A 56 16.73 -5.12 2.03
C ASP A 56 16.39 -6.31 1.13
N HIS A 57 15.65 -7.29 1.66
CA HIS A 57 15.22 -8.45 0.87
C HIS A 57 14.07 -8.12 -0.10
N VAL A 58 13.35 -7.02 0.12
CA VAL A 58 12.24 -6.59 -0.74
C VAL A 58 12.79 -6.20 -2.11
N ARG A 59 12.20 -6.77 -3.16
CA ARG A 59 12.53 -6.49 -4.57
C ARG A 59 11.42 -5.75 -5.29
N ARG A 60 10.19 -5.82 -4.78
CA ARG A 60 9.03 -5.13 -5.33
C ARG A 60 8.26 -4.41 -4.24
N VAL A 61 7.86 -3.18 -4.53
CA VAL A 61 6.90 -2.41 -3.73
C VAL A 61 5.66 -2.21 -4.57
N VAL A 62 4.50 -2.58 -4.04
CA VAL A 62 3.20 -2.38 -4.69
C VAL A 62 2.38 -1.44 -3.84
N ILE A 63 2.01 -0.29 -4.38
CA ILE A 63 1.16 0.70 -3.69
C ILE A 63 -0.27 0.56 -4.18
N TYR A 64 -1.15 0.14 -3.29
CA TYR A 64 -2.60 0.22 -3.43
C TYR A 64 -3.03 1.64 -3.07
N SER A 65 -3.00 2.51 -4.08
CA SER A 65 -3.10 3.96 -3.92
C SER A 65 -4.56 4.42 -3.74
N GLN A 66 -4.76 5.67 -3.32
CA GLN A 66 -6.04 6.38 -3.42
C GLN A 66 -6.09 7.21 -4.71
N HIS A 67 -7.29 7.69 -5.07
CA HIS A 67 -7.43 8.59 -6.21
C HIS A 67 -6.96 10.01 -5.88
N GLY A 68 -6.50 10.74 -6.90
CA GLY A 68 -6.30 12.18 -6.81
C GLY A 68 -4.84 12.63 -6.71
N ARG A 69 -4.67 13.95 -6.77
CA ARG A 69 -3.36 14.60 -6.92
C ARG A 69 -2.47 14.42 -5.68
N ALA A 70 -3.06 14.45 -4.49
CA ALA A 70 -2.30 14.32 -3.24
C ALA A 70 -1.57 12.98 -3.14
N ALA A 71 -2.26 11.88 -3.47
CA ALA A 71 -1.66 10.55 -3.50
C ALA A 71 -0.55 10.44 -4.54
N ALA A 72 -0.78 10.95 -5.75
CA ALA A 72 0.21 10.96 -6.83
C ALA A 72 1.47 11.76 -6.43
N ASP A 73 1.31 12.99 -5.93
CA ASP A 73 2.42 13.86 -5.54
C ASP A 73 3.22 13.28 -4.36
N ALA A 74 2.57 12.53 -3.48
CA ALA A 74 3.24 11.89 -2.34
C ALA A 74 4.03 10.65 -2.75
N ILE A 75 3.50 9.85 -3.70
CA ILE A 75 4.24 8.72 -4.28
C ILE A 75 5.45 9.24 -5.08
N GLU A 76 5.28 10.32 -5.85
CA GLU A 76 6.40 10.97 -6.55
C GLU A 76 7.49 11.41 -5.58
N ARG A 77 7.11 12.10 -4.50
CA ARG A 77 8.06 12.51 -3.44
C ARG A 77 8.72 11.32 -2.72
N GLY A 78 8.03 10.19 -2.60
CA GLY A 78 8.56 8.97 -1.98
C GLY A 78 9.34 8.07 -2.93
N SER A 79 9.34 8.36 -4.24
CA SER A 79 9.82 7.45 -5.28
C SER A 79 11.26 6.99 -5.06
N GLU A 80 12.15 7.89 -4.63
CA GLU A 80 13.54 7.55 -4.33
C GLU A 80 13.65 6.46 -3.25
N ASN A 81 12.92 6.59 -2.14
CA ASN A 81 12.91 5.58 -1.08
C ASN A 81 12.23 4.28 -1.53
N LEU A 82 11.13 4.38 -2.28
CA LEU A 82 10.35 3.23 -2.76
C LEU A 82 11.11 2.37 -3.78
N THR A 83 11.99 3.00 -4.57
CA THR A 83 12.77 2.35 -5.65
C THR A 83 14.25 2.11 -5.30
N ALA A 84 14.74 2.62 -4.16
CA ALA A 84 16.12 2.43 -3.72
C ALA A 84 16.51 0.94 -3.68
N ASN A 85 17.81 0.65 -3.77
CA ASN A 85 18.33 -0.73 -3.92
C ASN A 85 17.82 -1.48 -5.17
N GLY A 86 17.37 -0.75 -6.20
CA GLY A 86 16.93 -1.34 -7.48
C GLY A 86 15.57 -2.04 -7.39
N ARG A 87 14.72 -1.65 -6.43
CA ARG A 87 13.37 -2.19 -6.27
C ARG A 87 12.45 -1.73 -7.40
N ALA A 88 11.58 -2.62 -7.85
CA ALA A 88 10.49 -2.25 -8.75
C ALA A 88 9.35 -1.59 -7.94
N LEU A 89 8.78 -0.50 -8.47
CA LEU A 89 7.61 0.16 -7.91
C LEU A 89 6.42 -0.02 -8.84
N GLU A 90 5.32 -0.58 -8.32
CA GLU A 90 4.04 -0.72 -8.99
C GLU A 90 2.96 0.08 -8.24
N ILE A 91 2.08 0.74 -8.98
CA ILE A 91 0.97 1.50 -8.41
C ILE A 91 -0.33 0.90 -8.94
N VAL A 92 -1.18 0.43 -8.03
CA VAL A 92 -2.48 -0.12 -8.33
C VAL A 92 -3.53 0.86 -7.80
N SER A 93 -4.38 1.37 -8.69
CA SER A 93 -5.50 2.22 -8.32
C SER A 93 -6.76 1.38 -8.08
N PRO A 94 -7.64 1.81 -7.16
CA PRO A 94 -8.95 1.20 -7.01
C PRO A 94 -9.78 1.45 -8.27
N PRO A 95 -10.90 0.72 -8.46
CA PRO A 95 -11.76 0.90 -9.61
C PRO A 95 -12.23 2.36 -9.79
N PRO A 96 -12.61 2.77 -11.01
CA PRO A 96 -13.00 4.15 -11.27
C PRO A 96 -14.16 4.60 -10.37
N ARG A 97 -14.03 5.81 -9.81
CA ARG A 97 -15.06 6.49 -8.99
C ARG A 97 -15.38 5.82 -7.65
N CYS A 98 -14.52 4.93 -7.15
CA CYS A 98 -14.67 4.36 -5.83
C CYS A 98 -13.30 4.19 -5.15
N ASP A 99 -13.30 4.03 -3.83
CA ASP A 99 -12.11 3.60 -3.09
C ASP A 99 -12.05 2.05 -2.99
N TRP A 100 -11.07 1.53 -2.25
CA TRP A 100 -10.89 0.10 -2.08
C TRP A 100 -12.03 -0.54 -1.27
N ASN A 101 -12.55 0.18 -0.26
CA ASN A 101 -13.62 -0.32 0.60
C ASN A 101 -14.94 -0.39 -0.16
N ASP A 102 -15.29 0.66 -0.90
CA ASP A 102 -16.44 0.68 -1.80
C ASP A 102 -16.40 -0.51 -2.77
N ALA A 103 -15.22 -0.77 -3.37
CA ALA A 103 -15.02 -1.91 -4.27
C ALA A 103 -15.23 -3.25 -3.56
N LEU A 104 -14.75 -3.40 -2.32
CA LEU A 104 -14.95 -4.59 -1.52
C LEU A 104 -16.43 -4.79 -1.19
N MET A 105 -17.10 -3.74 -0.70
CA MET A 105 -18.51 -3.78 -0.33
C MET A 105 -19.40 -4.09 -1.54
N ALA A 106 -19.08 -3.55 -2.71
CA ALA A 106 -19.77 -3.90 -3.96
C ALA A 106 -19.59 -5.39 -4.32
N LYS A 107 -18.38 -5.93 -4.20
CA LYS A 107 -18.09 -7.35 -4.46
C LYS A 107 -18.81 -8.28 -3.49
N LEU A 108 -18.90 -7.90 -2.21
CA LEU A 108 -19.62 -8.69 -1.19
C LEU A 108 -21.12 -8.67 -1.43
N LYS A 109 -21.70 -7.51 -1.76
CA LYS A 109 -23.13 -7.39 -2.11
C LYS A 109 -23.49 -8.22 -3.34
N ALA A 110 -22.63 -8.27 -4.36
CA ALA A 110 -22.86 -9.07 -5.57
C ALA A 110 -22.78 -10.59 -5.34
N ARG A 111 -22.29 -11.04 -4.18
CA ARG A 111 -22.18 -12.46 -3.80
C ARG A 111 -23.28 -12.93 -2.85
N ALA A 112 -24.09 -12.01 -2.33
CA ALA A 112 -25.24 -12.27 -1.46
C ALA A 112 -26.50 -12.51 -2.30
#